data_AF-A0A0C3BL66-F1
#
_entry.id   AF-A0A0C3BL66-F1
#
_cell.length_a   1.000
_cell.length_b   1.000
_cell.length_c   1.000
_cell.angle_alpha   90.00
_cell.angle_beta   90.00
_cell.angle_gamma   90.00
#
_symmetry.space_group_name_H-M   'P 1'
#
loop_
_entity.id
_entity.type
_entity.pdbx_description
1 polymer ?
#
loop_
_entity_poly.entity_id
_entity_poly.type
_entity_poly.pdbx_seq_one_letter_code
_entity_poly.pdbx_strand_id
1 'polypeptide(L)'
;MSYQGTSQSREPRFTGNNFIFEGALLTINVTDSEETRLPPESIKVTDKGTVQRYHKEGITSPTSKHWRSLIAQELCIKYLGYPHGRDYILTAFPSGYHLYTCREGSNATSKASRDDIRRDAYLHGGGHKFRSPAEAFCHFAWLMRGKPPNRCKCVYDTSLKRFRRSQGALNADLKKRYTDYMDQKRKQIYRDKMECIRNGKEYITPPPPVDSFNDDTYLLPASKPRASRNR
;
A
#
# COMPACT_ATOMS: atom_id res chain seq x y z
N MET A 1 23.14 31.39 25.76
CA MET A 1 23.95 30.30 25.19
C MET A 1 23.02 29.38 24.43
N SER A 2 23.28 29.25 23.14
CA SER A 2 22.44 28.66 22.10
C SER A 2 22.53 27.14 22.10
N TYR A 3 21.37 26.46 22.17
CA TYR A 3 21.25 25.04 21.82
C TYR A 3 21.12 24.94 20.29
N GLN A 4 22.23 24.68 19.60
CA GLN A 4 22.21 24.24 18.21
C GLN A 4 22.01 22.72 18.16
N GLY A 5 20.75 22.31 18.28
CA GLY A 5 20.33 20.96 17.94
C GLY A 5 19.98 20.88 16.46
N THR A 6 20.97 20.85 15.56
CA THR A 6 20.72 20.49 14.15
C THR A 6 20.54 18.99 14.03
N SER A 7 19.41 18.49 14.52
CA SER A 7 18.84 17.25 14.02
C SER A 7 18.11 17.59 12.72
N GLN A 8 18.82 17.58 11.59
CA GLN A 8 18.16 17.50 10.29
C GLN A 8 17.27 16.25 10.33
N SER A 9 15.96 16.46 10.50
CA SER A 9 14.98 15.38 10.58
C SER A 9 15.02 14.61 9.26
N ARG A 10 15.17 13.30 9.39
CA ARG A 10 15.26 12.33 8.31
C ARG A 10 13.88 12.08 7.70
N GLU A 11 13.29 13.07 7.06
CA GLU A 11 11.93 12.90 6.53
C GLU A 11 11.96 12.39 5.08
N PRO A 12 11.57 11.14 4.80
CA PRO A 12 10.98 10.83 3.51
C PRO A 12 9.54 11.37 3.54
N ARG A 13 9.40 12.69 3.39
CA ARG A 13 8.11 13.32 3.12
C ARG A 13 7.54 12.68 1.85
N PHE A 14 6.22 12.69 1.70
CA PHE A 14 5.57 12.66 0.39
C PHE A 14 5.99 13.93 -0.39
N THR A 15 7.24 13.97 -0.82
CA THR A 15 7.89 15.09 -1.49
C THR A 15 8.13 14.74 -2.94
N GLY A 16 7.84 15.70 -3.81
CA GLY A 16 8.03 15.59 -5.26
C GLY A 16 6.79 15.11 -6.02
N ASN A 17 6.92 15.10 -7.35
CA ASN A 17 5.86 14.73 -8.31
C ASN A 17 5.62 13.20 -8.36
N ASN A 18 5.81 12.49 -7.25
CA ASN A 18 5.71 11.03 -7.18
C ASN A 18 4.26 10.54 -7.32
N PHE A 19 3.31 11.39 -6.96
CA PHE A 19 1.89 11.17 -7.16
C PHE A 19 1.18 12.51 -7.32
N ILE A 20 -0.03 12.46 -7.89
CA ILE A 20 -0.94 13.60 -8.05
C ILE A 20 -2.26 13.21 -7.42
N PHE A 21 -2.88 14.13 -6.68
CA PHE A 21 -4.20 13.94 -6.12
C PHE A 21 -5.12 15.09 -6.54
N GLU A 22 -6.15 14.77 -7.33
CA GLU A 22 -7.09 15.73 -7.90
C GLU A 22 -8.53 15.30 -7.58
N GLY A 23 -9.16 16.00 -6.62
CA GLY A 23 -10.51 15.70 -6.16
C GLY A 23 -10.61 14.36 -5.41
N ALA A 24 -10.88 13.28 -6.14
CA ALA A 24 -10.93 11.90 -5.65
C ALA A 24 -10.05 10.94 -6.46
N LEU A 25 -9.31 11.47 -7.43
CA LEU A 25 -8.44 10.73 -8.32
C LEU A 25 -7.01 10.76 -7.78
N LEU A 26 -6.41 9.58 -7.64
CA LEU A 26 -5.00 9.42 -7.24
C LEU A 26 -4.20 8.83 -8.41
N THR A 27 -3.16 9.54 -8.84
CA THR A 27 -2.22 9.06 -9.87
C THR A 27 -0.86 8.82 -9.21
N ILE A 28 -0.28 7.65 -9.39
CA ILE A 28 1.08 7.34 -8.90
C ILE A 28 2.02 7.36 -10.11
N ASN A 29 2.97 8.29 -10.11
CA ASN A 29 3.90 8.52 -11.23
C ASN A 29 5.18 7.68 -11.11
N VAL A 30 5.40 7.05 -9.96
CA VAL A 30 6.58 6.23 -9.67
C VAL A 30 6.27 4.75 -9.88
N THR A 31 7.19 4.04 -10.55
CA THR A 31 7.13 2.58 -10.70
C THR A 31 8.50 1.95 -10.46
N ASP A 32 8.52 0.74 -9.91
CA ASP A 32 9.66 -0.17 -9.81
C ASP A 32 9.59 -1.33 -10.81
N SER A 33 8.62 -1.32 -11.72
CA SER A 33 8.40 -2.41 -12.66
C SER A 33 9.34 -2.34 -13.85
N GLU A 34 9.93 -3.48 -14.19
CA GLU A 34 10.51 -3.76 -15.50
C GLU A 34 9.50 -4.64 -16.25
N GLU A 35 9.01 -4.19 -17.42
CA GLU A 35 7.92 -4.85 -18.18
C GLU A 35 8.18 -6.32 -18.54
N THR A 36 9.41 -6.79 -18.36
CA THR A 36 9.90 -8.11 -18.77
C THR A 36 9.35 -9.29 -17.95
N ARG A 37 8.64 -9.04 -16.83
CA ARG A 37 8.19 -10.10 -15.90
C ARG A 37 6.69 -10.36 -15.85
N LEU A 38 5.95 -9.85 -16.84
CA LEU A 38 4.51 -10.04 -16.92
C LEU A 38 4.16 -11.48 -17.31
N PRO A 39 3.09 -12.06 -16.74
CA PRO A 39 2.63 -13.34 -17.21
C PRO A 39 2.15 -13.18 -18.67
N PRO A 40 2.55 -14.08 -19.58
CA PRO A 40 1.96 -14.09 -20.90
C PRO A 40 0.47 -14.42 -20.78
N GLU A 41 -0.37 -13.86 -21.64
CA GLU A 41 -1.76 -14.31 -21.84
C GLU A 41 -1.72 -15.74 -22.39
N SER A 42 -1.52 -16.68 -21.49
CA SER A 42 -1.10 -18.03 -21.78
C SER A 42 -1.93 -19.01 -21.00
N ILE A 43 -2.02 -20.20 -21.57
CA ILE A 43 -2.60 -21.36 -20.94
C ILE A 43 -1.45 -22.10 -20.25
N LYS A 44 -1.54 -22.27 -18.93
CA LYS A 44 -0.61 -23.11 -18.16
C LYS A 44 -1.36 -24.35 -17.72
N VAL A 45 -0.82 -25.52 -18.05
CA VAL A 45 -1.29 -26.79 -17.49
C VAL A 45 -0.42 -27.08 -16.28
N THR A 46 -1.04 -27.23 -15.11
CA THR A 46 -0.32 -27.61 -13.89
C THR A 46 -0.03 -29.12 -13.90
N ASP A 47 0.92 -29.56 -13.08
CA ASP A 47 1.28 -30.98 -12.94
C ASP A 47 0.08 -31.87 -12.52
N LYS A 48 -0.98 -31.26 -11.98
CA LYS A 48 -2.23 -31.92 -11.58
C LYS A 48 -3.27 -31.98 -12.71
N GLY A 49 -2.92 -31.55 -13.92
CA GLY A 49 -3.84 -31.46 -15.06
C GLY A 49 -4.78 -30.26 -15.03
N THR A 50 -4.62 -29.33 -14.09
CA THR A 50 -5.46 -28.13 -14.01
C THR A 50 -5.02 -27.11 -15.04
N VAL A 51 -5.98 -26.52 -15.75
CA VAL A 51 -5.70 -25.51 -16.77
C VAL A 51 -5.91 -24.12 -16.17
N GLN A 52 -4.85 -23.32 -16.13
CA GLN A 52 -4.89 -21.91 -15.76
C GLN A 52 -4.84 -21.04 -17.01
N ARG A 53 -5.82 -20.15 -17.18
CA ARG A 53 -5.84 -19.15 -18.25
C ARG A 53 -5.81 -17.75 -17.65
N TYR A 54 -4.79 -16.97 -18.00
CA TYR A 54 -4.66 -15.57 -17.61
C TYR A 54 -5.23 -14.67 -18.70
N HIS A 55 -6.02 -13.68 -18.30
CA HIS A 55 -6.56 -12.64 -19.17
C HIS A 55 -6.24 -11.27 -18.57
N LYS A 56 -5.63 -10.38 -19.35
CA LYS A 56 -5.32 -9.03 -18.86
C LYS A 56 -6.60 -8.21 -18.73
N GLU A 57 -6.81 -7.64 -17.55
CA GLU A 57 -7.96 -6.79 -17.28
C GLU A 57 -7.73 -5.37 -17.84
N GLY A 58 -8.66 -4.92 -18.67
CA GLY A 58 -8.70 -3.53 -19.12
C GLY A 58 -8.99 -2.56 -17.97
N ILE A 59 -8.59 -1.30 -18.14
CA ILE A 59 -8.79 -0.25 -17.12
C ILE A 59 -10.26 0.00 -16.77
N THR A 60 -11.16 -0.23 -17.74
CA THR A 60 -12.61 -0.07 -17.63
C THR A 60 -13.31 -1.29 -17.03
N SER A 61 -12.62 -2.42 -16.84
CA SER A 61 -13.23 -3.62 -16.27
C SER A 61 -13.72 -3.38 -14.83
N PRO A 62 -14.83 -4.02 -14.41
CA PRO A 62 -15.29 -3.96 -13.02
C PRO A 62 -14.22 -4.43 -12.02
N THR A 63 -13.46 -5.47 -12.38
CA THR A 63 -12.36 -6.01 -11.56
C THR A 63 -11.25 -4.99 -11.37
N SER A 64 -10.82 -4.32 -12.45
CA SER A 64 -9.82 -3.23 -12.38
C SER A 64 -10.32 -2.06 -11.57
N LYS A 65 -11.55 -1.60 -11.81
CA LYS A 65 -12.17 -0.51 -11.03
C LYS A 65 -12.18 -0.85 -9.54
N HIS A 66 -12.64 -2.04 -9.17
CA HIS A 66 -12.70 -2.50 -7.79
C HIS A 66 -11.32 -2.51 -7.12
N TRP A 67 -10.30 -3.08 -7.77
CA TRP A 67 -8.94 -3.08 -7.26
C TRP A 67 -8.37 -1.67 -7.09
N ARG A 68 -8.53 -0.81 -8.10
CA ARG A 68 -8.07 0.59 -8.05
C ARG A 68 -8.75 1.39 -6.94
N SER A 69 -10.05 1.19 -6.74
CA SER A 69 -10.80 1.84 -5.66
C SER A 69 -10.33 1.37 -4.28
N LEU A 70 -10.20 0.06 -4.05
CA LEU A 70 -9.75 -0.44 -2.74
C LEU A 70 -8.33 0.02 -2.38
N ILE A 71 -7.42 0.04 -3.36
CA ILE A 71 -6.05 0.53 -3.14
C ILE A 71 -6.06 2.04 -2.85
N ALA A 72 -6.76 2.84 -3.66
CA ALA A 72 -6.84 4.28 -3.44
C ALA A 72 -7.49 4.64 -2.10
N GLN A 73 -8.56 3.93 -1.71
CA GLN A 73 -9.23 4.14 -0.44
C GLN A 73 -8.27 4.00 0.74
N GLU A 74 -7.47 2.94 0.72
CA GLU A 74 -6.48 2.63 1.74
C GLU A 74 -5.35 3.67 1.76
N LEU A 75 -4.83 4.07 0.59
CA LEU A 75 -3.77 5.08 0.47
C LEU A 75 -4.25 6.45 0.93
N CYS A 76 -5.38 6.93 0.42
CA CYS A 76 -5.90 8.26 0.71
C CYS A 76 -6.25 8.42 2.19
N ILE A 77 -6.95 7.44 2.78
CA ILE A 77 -7.37 7.53 4.18
C ILE A 77 -6.19 7.31 5.12
N LYS A 78 -5.43 6.22 4.92
CA LYS A 78 -4.43 5.82 5.92
C LYS A 78 -3.11 6.55 5.78
N TYR A 79 -2.72 6.98 4.57
CA TYR A 79 -1.41 7.60 4.35
C TYR A 79 -1.47 9.09 4.04
N LEU A 80 -2.51 9.55 3.35
CA LEU A 80 -2.67 10.97 3.02
C LEU A 80 -3.59 11.71 4.00
N GLY A 81 -4.26 10.99 4.92
CA GLY A 81 -5.12 11.57 5.95
C GLY A 81 -6.43 12.16 5.41
N TYR A 82 -6.87 11.75 4.22
CA TYR A 82 -8.12 12.23 3.65
C TYR A 82 -9.36 11.64 4.35
N PRO A 83 -10.51 12.32 4.30
CA PRO A 83 -11.73 11.88 4.98
C PRO A 83 -12.25 10.52 4.49
N HIS A 84 -12.90 9.79 5.41
CA HIS A 84 -13.73 8.64 5.05
C HIS A 84 -14.98 9.07 4.25
N GLY A 85 -15.63 8.12 3.58
CA GLY A 85 -16.93 8.35 2.91
C GLY A 85 -16.85 8.99 1.51
N ARG A 86 -15.64 9.25 1.01
CA ARG A 86 -15.41 9.57 -0.41
C ARG A 86 -15.00 8.31 -1.17
N ASP A 87 -15.35 8.27 -2.45
CA ASP A 87 -14.98 7.21 -3.39
C ASP A 87 -13.65 7.54 -4.06
N TYR A 88 -12.55 7.25 -3.38
CA TYR A 88 -11.22 7.42 -3.97
C TYR A 88 -10.95 6.33 -5.01
N ILE A 89 -10.27 6.68 -6.09
CA ILE A 89 -9.88 5.73 -7.12
C ILE A 89 -8.53 6.08 -7.74
N LEU A 90 -7.70 5.06 -7.98
CA LEU A 90 -6.49 5.26 -8.76
C LEU A 90 -6.86 5.57 -10.21
N THR A 91 -6.26 6.56 -10.85
CA THR A 91 -6.50 6.84 -12.28
C THR A 91 -6.12 5.63 -13.13
N ALA A 92 -4.95 5.06 -12.88
CA ALA A 92 -4.46 3.79 -13.40
C ALA A 92 -3.58 3.08 -12.35
N PHE A 93 -3.23 1.81 -12.58
CA PHE A 93 -2.10 1.23 -11.84
C PHE A 93 -0.79 1.92 -12.27
N PRO A 94 0.24 1.99 -11.40
CA PRO A 94 1.56 2.49 -11.77
C PRO A 94 2.08 1.82 -13.04
N SER A 95 2.89 2.52 -13.82
CA SER A 95 3.41 1.98 -15.09
C SER A 95 4.07 0.61 -14.92
N GLY A 96 3.84 -0.31 -15.86
CA GLY A 96 4.32 -1.70 -15.78
C GLY A 96 3.61 -2.59 -14.75
N TYR A 97 2.53 -2.10 -14.12
CA TYR A 97 1.62 -2.93 -13.33
C TYR A 97 0.36 -3.27 -14.11
N HIS A 98 0.00 -4.55 -14.14
CA HIS A 98 -1.17 -5.04 -14.86
C HIS A 98 -1.94 -6.05 -14.05
N LEU A 99 -3.26 -5.89 -14.07
CA LEU A 99 -4.18 -6.81 -13.43
C LEU A 99 -4.55 -7.91 -14.42
N TYR A 100 -4.57 -9.14 -13.93
CA TYR A 100 -4.97 -10.30 -14.70
C TYR A 100 -6.04 -11.07 -13.92
N THR A 101 -7.05 -11.56 -14.62
CA THR A 101 -7.94 -12.60 -14.09
C THR A 101 -7.41 -13.96 -14.50
N CYS A 102 -7.17 -14.83 -13.53
CA CYS A 102 -6.82 -16.23 -13.74
C CYS A 102 -8.08 -17.08 -13.57
N ARG A 103 -8.40 -17.87 -14.60
CA ARG A 103 -9.43 -18.90 -14.54
C ARG A 103 -8.74 -20.24 -14.35
N GLU A 104 -9.12 -20.98 -13.33
CA GLU A 104 -8.57 -22.29 -12.99
C GLU A 104 -9.68 -23.34 -12.95
N GLY A 105 -9.49 -24.44 -13.67
CA GLY A 105 -10.45 -25.56 -13.69
C GLY A 105 -9.82 -26.87 -14.18
N SER A 106 -10.41 -28.00 -13.79
CA SER A 106 -10.07 -29.34 -14.24
C SER A 106 -10.52 -29.51 -15.70
N ASN A 107 -9.54 -29.69 -16.60
CA ASN A 107 -9.67 -30.04 -18.03
C ASN A 107 -10.60 -29.18 -18.90
N ALA A 108 -10.03 -28.63 -19.97
CA ALA A 108 -10.77 -27.91 -21.03
C ALA A 108 -11.86 -28.75 -21.74
N THR A 109 -11.92 -30.06 -21.47
CA THR A 109 -12.83 -31.04 -22.08
C THR A 109 -13.86 -31.64 -21.11
N SER A 110 -13.72 -31.51 -19.79
CA SER A 110 -14.77 -31.98 -18.89
C SER A 110 -15.91 -30.97 -18.85
N LYS A 111 -17.14 -31.46 -19.04
CA LYS A 111 -18.41 -30.80 -18.68
C LYS A 111 -18.51 -30.51 -17.16
N ALA A 112 -17.40 -30.27 -16.46
CA ALA A 112 -17.45 -29.62 -15.17
C ALA A 112 -18.15 -28.28 -15.41
N SER A 113 -19.23 -28.02 -14.68
CA SER A 113 -20.13 -26.92 -15.00
C SER A 113 -19.36 -25.61 -15.08
N ARG A 114 -19.86 -24.66 -15.87
CA ARG A 114 -19.32 -23.30 -15.97
C ARG A 114 -19.11 -22.61 -14.59
N ASP A 115 -19.74 -23.17 -13.55
CA ASP A 115 -19.75 -22.73 -12.17
C ASP A 115 -18.57 -23.26 -11.34
N ASP A 116 -17.89 -24.33 -11.76
CA ASP A 116 -16.76 -24.92 -11.02
C ASP A 116 -15.39 -24.31 -11.40
N ILE A 117 -15.40 -23.29 -12.28
CA ILE A 117 -14.19 -22.57 -12.68
C ILE A 117 -13.91 -21.46 -11.66
N ARG A 118 -12.92 -21.70 -10.80
CA ARG A 118 -12.40 -20.68 -9.89
C ARG A 118 -11.85 -19.49 -10.68
N ARG A 119 -12.20 -18.28 -10.25
CA ARG A 119 -11.70 -17.01 -10.81
C ARG A 119 -11.00 -16.22 -9.73
N ASP A 120 -9.71 -16.00 -9.92
CA ASP A 120 -8.91 -15.12 -9.06
C ASP A 120 -8.40 -13.93 -9.86
N ALA A 121 -8.19 -12.79 -9.21
CA ALA A 121 -7.53 -11.63 -9.80
C ALA A 121 -6.14 -11.44 -9.18
N TYR A 122 -5.15 -11.16 -10.02
CA TYR A 122 -3.76 -10.99 -9.63
C TYR A 122 -3.18 -9.74 -10.28
N LEU A 123 -2.58 -8.86 -9.48
CA LEU A 123 -1.84 -7.72 -9.97
C LEU A 123 -0.36 -8.09 -10.10
N HIS A 124 0.19 -7.93 -11.28
CA HIS A 124 1.58 -8.21 -11.60
C HIS A 124 2.34 -6.92 -11.89
N GLY A 125 3.53 -6.78 -11.33
CA GLY A 125 4.43 -5.63 -11.53
C GLY A 125 5.55 -5.61 -10.48
N GLY A 126 6.65 -4.91 -10.74
CA GLY A 126 7.77 -4.81 -9.78
C GLY A 126 8.41 -6.16 -9.43
N GLY A 127 8.27 -7.17 -10.30
CA GLY A 127 8.69 -8.55 -10.00
C GLY A 127 7.81 -9.28 -8.98
N HIS A 128 6.64 -8.76 -8.66
CA HIS A 128 5.70 -9.32 -7.68
C HIS A 128 4.37 -9.73 -8.31
N LYS A 129 3.70 -10.70 -7.66
CA LYS A 129 2.33 -11.16 -7.97
C LYS A 129 1.47 -10.93 -6.73
N PHE A 130 0.79 -9.80 -6.65
CA PHE A 130 -0.16 -9.49 -5.59
C PHE A 130 -1.47 -10.22 -5.84
N ARG A 131 -1.98 -10.92 -4.82
CA ARG A 131 -3.20 -11.73 -4.82
C ARG A 131 -4.40 -10.99 -4.25
N SER A 132 -4.20 -9.81 -3.68
CA SER A 132 -5.28 -8.93 -3.23
C SER A 132 -4.88 -7.45 -3.29
N PRO A 133 -5.85 -6.53 -3.32
CA PRO A 133 -5.61 -5.10 -3.15
C PRO A 133 -4.84 -4.78 -1.86
N ALA A 134 -5.10 -5.54 -0.80
CA ALA A 134 -4.45 -5.39 0.51
C ALA A 134 -2.94 -5.72 0.45
N GLU A 135 -2.51 -6.63 -0.41
CA GLU A 135 -1.07 -6.90 -0.61
C GLU A 135 -0.40 -5.77 -1.39
N ALA A 136 -1.12 -5.16 -2.34
CA ALA A 136 -0.58 -4.13 -3.24
C ALA A 136 -0.44 -2.75 -2.59
N PHE A 137 -1.39 -2.32 -1.74
CA PHE A 137 -1.39 -0.93 -1.26
C PHE A 137 -0.12 -0.57 -0.45
N CYS A 138 0.43 -1.50 0.32
CA CYS A 138 1.67 -1.26 1.08
C CYS A 138 2.85 -0.99 0.15
N HIS A 139 2.90 -1.68 -0.99
CA HIS A 139 3.91 -1.47 -2.02
C HIS A 139 3.70 -0.13 -2.70
N PHE A 140 2.45 0.23 -3.01
CA PHE A 140 2.13 1.50 -3.67
C PHE A 140 2.38 2.71 -2.77
N ALA A 141 2.15 2.58 -1.46
CA ALA A 141 2.54 3.61 -0.48
C ALA A 141 4.06 3.84 -0.51
N TRP A 142 4.85 2.78 -0.65
CA TRP A 142 6.30 2.88 -0.83
C TRP A 142 6.70 3.54 -2.16
N LEU A 143 5.99 3.23 -3.26
CA LEU A 143 6.16 3.93 -4.55
C LEU A 143 5.89 5.43 -4.42
N MET A 144 4.79 5.82 -3.79
CA MET A 144 4.39 7.23 -3.59
C MET A 144 5.42 8.03 -2.77
N ARG A 145 6.23 7.36 -1.95
CA ARG A 145 7.35 7.96 -1.20
C ARG A 145 8.67 8.00 -1.99
N GLY A 146 8.64 7.67 -3.29
CA GLY A 146 9.83 7.70 -4.14
C GLY A 146 10.72 6.45 -4.00
N LYS A 147 10.16 5.31 -3.58
CA LYS A 147 10.86 4.01 -3.50
C LYS A 147 12.12 3.99 -2.63
N PRO A 148 12.11 4.50 -1.39
CA PRO A 148 13.30 4.49 -0.55
C PRO A 148 13.81 3.05 -0.31
N PRO A 149 15.12 2.78 -0.48
CA PRO A 149 15.65 1.41 -0.44
C PRO A 149 15.46 0.77 0.94
N ASN A 150 15.13 -0.52 0.97
CA ASN A 150 14.91 -1.31 2.20
C ASN A 150 13.80 -0.76 3.13
N ARG A 151 12.86 0.00 2.59
CA ARG A 151 11.76 0.60 3.35
C ARG A 151 10.38 0.08 2.94
N CYS A 152 10.25 -0.67 1.85
CA CYS A 152 8.97 -1.28 1.54
C CYS A 152 8.62 -2.31 2.63
N LYS A 153 7.32 -2.35 2.97
CA LYS A 153 6.76 -3.23 4.00
C LYS A 153 5.77 -4.22 3.42
N CYS A 154 5.62 -4.29 2.09
CA CYS A 154 4.73 -5.27 1.48
C CYS A 154 5.22 -6.70 1.82
N VAL A 155 4.34 -7.68 1.66
CA VAL A 155 4.64 -9.08 1.95
C VAL A 155 5.80 -9.65 1.13
N TYR A 156 6.15 -9.01 0.01
CA TYR A 156 7.18 -9.48 -0.93
C TYR A 156 8.54 -8.80 -0.76
N ASP A 157 8.61 -7.58 -0.25
CA ASP A 157 9.89 -6.91 0.04
C ASP A 157 10.38 -7.30 1.44
N THR A 158 11.28 -8.28 1.45
CA THR A 158 11.86 -8.86 2.67
C THR A 158 13.32 -8.46 2.83
N SER A 159 13.63 -7.16 2.74
CA SER A 159 14.87 -6.63 3.35
C SER A 159 15.04 -7.08 4.82
N LEU A 160 13.94 -7.46 5.49
CA LEU A 160 13.90 -8.11 6.79
C LEU A 160 13.66 -9.64 6.65
N LYS A 161 14.67 -10.40 6.17
CA LYS A 161 14.66 -11.89 6.08
C LYS A 161 14.16 -12.61 7.35
N ARG A 162 14.21 -11.97 8.52
CA ARG A 162 13.77 -12.50 9.81
C ARG A 162 12.25 -12.50 10.05
N PHE A 163 11.46 -11.88 9.18
CA PHE A 163 9.99 -11.91 9.28
C PHE A 163 9.39 -12.27 7.93
N ARG A 164 9.22 -13.56 7.64
CA ARG A 164 8.22 -14.02 6.66
C ARG A 164 6.83 -13.69 7.23
N ARG A 165 6.41 -12.43 7.16
CA ARG A 165 5.09 -12.01 7.64
C ARG A 165 4.06 -12.53 6.65
N SER A 166 3.01 -13.18 7.13
CA SER A 166 1.82 -13.40 6.30
C SER A 166 1.11 -12.05 6.10
N GLN A 167 0.38 -11.90 4.99
CA GLN A 167 -0.45 -10.72 4.78
C GLN A 167 -1.44 -10.49 5.94
N GLY A 168 -1.97 -11.57 6.52
CA GLY A 168 -2.85 -11.49 7.70
C GLY A 168 -2.15 -10.89 8.92
N ALA A 169 -0.91 -11.31 9.22
CA ALA A 169 -0.13 -10.74 10.32
C ALA A 169 0.20 -9.26 10.06
N LEU A 170 0.50 -8.90 8.81
CA LEU A 170 0.71 -7.53 8.41
C LEU A 170 -0.56 -6.69 8.63
N ASN A 171 -1.70 -7.14 8.11
CA ASN A 171 -2.98 -6.44 8.29
C ASN A 171 -3.32 -6.25 9.78
N ALA A 172 -3.07 -7.24 10.62
CA ALA A 172 -3.30 -7.16 12.06
C ALA A 172 -2.39 -6.11 12.74
N ASP A 173 -1.09 -6.11 12.42
CA ASP A 173 -0.11 -5.11 12.89
C ASP A 173 -0.56 -3.70 12.46
N LEU A 174 -0.94 -3.52 11.19
CA LEU A 174 -1.39 -2.23 10.67
C LEU A 174 -2.67 -1.74 11.35
N LYS A 175 -3.64 -2.64 11.53
CA LYS A 175 -4.89 -2.32 12.23
C LYS A 175 -4.61 -1.88 13.67
N LYS A 176 -3.79 -2.65 14.40
CA LYS A 176 -3.42 -2.32 15.78
C LYS A 176 -2.78 -0.93 15.88
N ARG A 177 -1.76 -0.67 15.05
CA ARG A 177 -1.08 0.62 15.05
C ARG A 177 -1.98 1.79 14.69
N TYR A 178 -2.88 1.61 13.72
CA TYR A 178 -3.88 2.61 13.36
C TYR A 178 -4.82 2.91 14.54
N THR A 179 -5.29 1.87 15.24
CA THR A 179 -6.10 2.04 16.45
C THR A 179 -5.32 2.78 17.55
N ASP A 180 -4.07 2.42 17.80
CA ASP A 180 -3.20 3.05 18.80
C ASP A 180 -2.99 4.55 18.47
N TYR A 181 -2.72 4.89 17.21
CA TYR A 181 -2.61 6.28 16.73
C TYR A 181 -3.90 7.07 16.93
N MET A 182 -5.04 6.49 16.53
CA MET A 182 -6.34 7.17 16.66
C MET A 182 -6.70 7.39 18.13
N ASP A 183 -6.33 6.49 19.03
CA ASP A 183 -6.46 6.67 20.47
C ASP A 183 -5.57 7.82 20.98
N GLN A 184 -4.29 7.84 20.63
CA GLN A 184 -3.37 8.93 20.98
C GLN A 184 -3.87 10.29 20.47
N LYS A 185 -4.36 10.34 19.22
CA LYS A 185 -4.91 11.55 18.62
C LYS A 185 -6.15 12.05 19.36
N ARG A 186 -7.07 11.16 19.75
CA ARG A 186 -8.24 11.51 20.57
C ARG A 186 -7.83 12.05 21.94
N LYS A 187 -6.85 11.41 22.59
CA LYS A 187 -6.28 11.89 23.86
C LYS A 187 -5.64 13.27 23.73
N GLN A 188 -4.92 13.53 22.64
CA GLN A 188 -4.34 14.83 22.36
C GLN A 188 -5.42 15.91 22.19
N ILE A 189 -6.40 15.67 21.31
CA ILE A 189 -7.54 16.57 21.09
C ILE A 189 -8.27 16.88 22.40
N TYR A 190 -8.48 15.87 23.25
CA TYR A 190 -9.10 16.08 24.55
C TYR A 190 -8.24 16.95 25.47
N ARG A 191 -6.93 16.70 25.57
CA ARG A 191 -6.01 17.53 26.36
C ARG A 191 -6.01 18.98 25.89
N ASP A 192 -5.89 19.21 24.59
CA ASP A 192 -5.86 20.55 23.99
C ASP A 192 -7.18 21.29 24.25
N LYS A 193 -8.31 20.58 24.13
CA LYS A 193 -9.65 21.13 24.44
C LYS A 193 -9.76 21.55 25.92
N MET A 194 -9.29 20.71 26.84
CA MET A 194 -9.33 21.02 28.28
C MET A 194 -8.41 22.20 28.65
N GLU A 195 -7.29 22.36 27.94
CA GLU A 195 -6.38 23.50 28.10
C GLU A 195 -7.00 24.81 27.59
N CYS A 196 -7.66 24.79 26.43
CA CYS A 196 -8.42 25.95 25.93
C CYS A 196 -9.49 26.40 26.93
N ILE A 197 -10.29 25.45 27.44
CA ILE A 197 -11.33 25.72 28.44
C ILE A 197 -10.72 26.35 29.71
N ARG A 198 -9.62 25.77 30.22
CA ARG A 198 -8.92 26.29 31.41
C ARG A 198 -8.44 27.73 31.22
N ASN A 199 -8.01 28.07 30.01
CA ASN A 199 -7.49 29.39 29.67
C ASN A 199 -8.59 30.37 29.20
N GLY A 200 -9.88 30.00 29.28
CA GLY A 200 -11.00 30.83 28.82
C GLY A 200 -10.99 31.07 27.31
N LYS A 201 -10.32 30.22 26.53
CA LYS A 201 -10.20 30.33 25.08
C LYS A 201 -11.14 29.35 24.39
N GLU A 202 -11.65 29.76 23.22
CA GLU A 202 -12.35 28.84 22.33
C GLU A 202 -11.38 27.79 21.78
N TYR A 203 -11.80 26.52 21.79
CA TYR A 203 -11.02 25.44 21.18
C TYR A 203 -11.26 25.42 19.67
N ILE A 204 -10.23 25.78 18.90
CA ILE A 204 -10.24 25.65 17.45
C ILE A 204 -9.62 24.29 17.12
N THR A 205 -10.37 23.44 16.41
CA THR A 205 -9.85 22.13 16.00
C THR A 205 -8.66 22.33 15.08
N PRO A 206 -7.47 21.78 15.40
CA PRO A 206 -6.31 21.95 14.55
C PRO A 206 -6.59 21.30 13.19
N PRO A 207 -6.11 21.88 12.09
CA PRO A 207 -6.23 21.26 10.78
C PRO A 207 -5.62 19.84 10.85
N PRO A 208 -6.17 18.88 10.09
CA PRO A 208 -5.63 17.53 10.07
C PRO A 208 -4.13 17.61 9.77
N PRO A 209 -3.27 16.97 10.59
CA PRO A 209 -1.84 17.02 10.37
C PRO A 209 -1.55 16.43 8.99
N VAL A 210 -0.80 17.17 8.18
CA VAL A 210 -0.48 16.80 6.81
C VAL A 210 0.41 15.54 6.76
N ASP A 211 1.04 15.14 7.88
CA ASP A 211 2.11 14.12 7.82
C ASP A 211 2.29 13.22 9.07
N SER A 212 1.44 13.30 10.12
CA SER A 212 1.79 12.65 11.41
C SER A 212 1.68 11.12 11.43
N PHE A 213 1.21 10.49 10.34
CA PHE A 213 1.06 9.03 10.27
C PHE A 213 2.27 8.33 9.63
N ASN A 214 3.26 9.07 9.11
CA ASN A 214 4.20 8.51 8.14
C ASN A 214 5.53 7.97 8.67
N ASP A 215 6.03 8.42 9.82
CA ASP A 215 7.33 7.99 10.34
C ASP A 215 7.21 6.86 11.37
N ASP A 216 6.45 7.03 12.46
CA ASP A 216 6.45 6.04 13.54
C ASP A 216 5.70 4.74 13.21
N THR A 217 4.66 4.83 12.37
CA THR A 217 3.77 3.70 12.08
C THR A 217 4.36 2.71 11.08
N TYR A 218 5.31 3.14 10.24
CA TYR A 218 5.90 2.33 9.16
C TYR A 218 7.43 2.38 9.06
N LEU A 219 8.10 3.35 9.69
CA LEU A 219 9.54 3.57 9.59
C LEU A 219 10.19 3.77 10.97
N LEU A 220 10.41 2.68 11.71
CA LEU A 220 11.60 2.70 12.59
C LEU A 220 12.82 3.04 11.72
N PRO A 221 13.74 3.92 12.16
CA PRO A 221 14.98 4.16 11.44
C PRO A 221 15.66 2.82 11.15
N ALA A 222 16.24 2.67 9.95
CA ALA A 222 17.06 1.50 9.64
C ALA A 222 18.06 1.31 10.79
N SER A 223 18.13 0.09 11.35
CA SER A 223 19.25 -0.26 12.21
C SER A 223 20.51 0.06 11.44
N LYS A 224 21.38 0.91 11.99
CA LYS A 224 22.65 1.29 11.36
C LYS A 224 23.30 0.03 10.78
N PRO A 225 23.81 0.06 9.53
CA PRO A 225 24.58 -1.08 9.03
C PRO A 225 25.64 -1.41 10.07
N ARG A 226 25.72 -2.68 10.48
CA ARG A 226 26.85 -3.14 11.29
C ARG A 226 28.09 -2.76 10.50
N ALA A 227 28.95 -1.92 11.09
CA ALA A 227 30.25 -1.63 10.53
C ALA A 227 30.89 -2.96 10.11
N SER A 228 31.28 -3.06 8.86
CA SER A 228 32.11 -4.16 8.39
C SER A 228 33.32 -4.19 9.32
N ARG A 229 33.47 -5.29 10.06
CA ARG A 229 34.75 -5.60 10.68
C ARG A 229 35.68 -5.86 9.52
N ASN A 230 36.51 -4.87 9.18
CA ASN A 230 37.67 -5.09 8.33
C ASN A 230 38.47 -6.22 8.97
N ARG A 231 38.59 -7.33 8.25
CA ARG A 231 39.65 -8.32 8.42
C ARG A 231 40.65 -8.09 7.30
#